data_AF-A0A660VY46-F1
#
_entry.id   AF-A0A660VY46-F1
#
_cell.length_a   1.000
_cell.length_b   1.000
_cell.length_c   1.000
_cell.angle_alpha   90.00
_cell.angle_beta   90.00
_cell.angle_gamma   90.00
#
_symmetry.space_group_name_H-M   'P 1'
#
loop_
_entity.id
_entity.type
_entity.pdbx_description
1 polymer ?
#
loop_
_entity_poly.entity_id
_entity_poly.type
_entity_poly.pdbx_seq_one_letter_code
_entity_poly.pdbx_strand_id
1 'polypeptide(L)'
;MDRITNVLIAGVGGQGTILASDLLSHAAFTSGYDVKKSEVHGLAQRGGSVITQVRFGGKVHSPLIPAGRADYMLAFELVEAARYANLMRADGTVLVNDQRIPSSTILARQESYPNDPLAGVREAVGECKVIPAAEEALKLGNPRVANVIMLGALAKRIGLAEDAFREAIRELVKPRFVELNLKAFDVGLGY
;
A
#
# COMPACT_ATOMS: atom_id res chain seq x y z
N MET A 1 14.27 -7.56 21.73
CA MET A 1 14.34 -7.61 20.26
C MET A 1 13.34 -6.61 19.74
N ASP A 2 13.78 -5.63 18.96
CA ASP A 2 12.85 -4.69 18.34
C ASP A 2 11.90 -5.45 17.41
N ARG A 3 10.60 -5.16 17.53
CA ARG A 3 9.56 -5.80 16.74
C ARG A 3 9.77 -5.44 15.26
N ILE A 4 9.77 -6.44 14.39
CA ILE A 4 9.80 -6.22 12.94
C ILE A 4 8.39 -5.87 12.48
N THR A 5 8.23 -4.71 11.85
CA THR A 5 7.00 -4.29 11.19
C THR A 5 7.00 -4.81 9.76
N ASN A 6 5.92 -5.47 9.38
CA ASN A 6 5.72 -6.08 8.07
C ASN A 6 4.57 -5.37 7.34
N VAL A 7 4.88 -4.74 6.21
CA VAL A 7 3.91 -4.03 5.38
C VAL A 7 3.80 -4.70 4.03
N LEU A 8 2.58 -5.10 3.69
CA LEU A 8 2.23 -5.58 2.38
C LEU A 8 1.65 -4.44 1.53
N ILE A 9 2.10 -4.30 0.29
CA ILE A 9 1.61 -3.30 -0.65
C ILE A 9 1.14 -4.09 -1.87
N ALA A 10 -0.16 -4.09 -2.11
CA ALA A 10 -0.80 -4.90 -3.14
C ALA A 10 -1.60 -4.02 -4.11
N GLY A 11 -1.48 -4.27 -5.40
CA GLY A 11 -2.22 -3.49 -6.39
C GLY A 11 -2.04 -4.02 -7.80
N VAL A 12 -2.46 -3.22 -8.75
CA VAL A 12 -2.36 -3.48 -10.18
C VAL A 12 -1.31 -2.55 -10.78
N GLY A 13 -0.59 -3.04 -11.80
CA GLY A 13 0.41 -2.26 -12.52
C GLY A 13 -0.11 -0.87 -12.95
N GLY A 14 0.65 0.17 -12.61
CA GLY A 14 0.31 1.57 -12.92
C GLY A 14 -0.26 2.38 -11.75
N GLN A 15 -0.58 1.75 -10.60
CA GLN A 15 -1.12 2.44 -9.42
C GLN A 15 -0.07 3.10 -8.52
N GLY A 16 1.22 3.04 -8.87
CA GLY A 16 2.29 3.68 -8.09
C GLY A 16 2.65 2.94 -6.80
N THR A 17 2.41 1.62 -6.74
CA THR A 17 2.80 0.73 -5.62
C THR A 17 4.30 0.76 -5.34
N ILE A 18 5.13 0.79 -6.40
CA ILE A 18 6.59 0.91 -6.29
C ILE A 18 6.98 2.20 -5.57
N LEU A 19 6.48 3.35 -6.05
CA LEU A 19 6.76 4.64 -5.41
C LEU A 19 6.31 4.65 -3.93
N ALA A 20 5.11 4.14 -3.63
CA ALA A 20 4.62 4.07 -2.25
C ALA A 20 5.55 3.22 -1.36
N SER A 21 6.02 2.08 -1.88
CA SER A 21 6.95 1.21 -1.17
C SER A 21 8.33 1.83 -0.98
N ASP A 22 8.81 2.61 -1.94
CA ASP A 22 10.10 3.31 -1.87
C ASP A 22 10.04 4.44 -0.84
N LEU A 23 8.96 5.22 -0.84
CA LEU A 23 8.72 6.26 0.16
C LEU A 23 8.66 5.68 1.58
N LEU A 24 7.92 4.58 1.77
CA LEU A 24 7.88 3.87 3.06
C LEU A 24 9.25 3.34 3.47
N SER A 25 9.95 2.67 2.55
CA SER A 25 11.28 2.09 2.84
C SER A 25 12.29 3.17 3.20
N HIS A 26 12.25 4.30 2.50
CA HIS A 26 13.11 5.43 2.77
C HIS A 26 12.80 6.08 4.12
N ALA A 27 11.53 6.34 4.42
CA ALA A 27 11.11 6.87 5.73
C ALA A 27 11.54 5.97 6.90
N ALA A 28 11.42 4.65 6.74
CA ALA A 28 11.89 3.69 7.75
C ALA A 28 13.42 3.68 7.87
N PHE A 29 14.13 3.75 6.74
CA PHE A 29 15.59 3.74 6.69
C PHE A 29 16.20 4.99 7.34
N THR A 30 15.68 6.19 7.01
CA THR A 30 16.13 7.45 7.63
C THR A 30 15.75 7.55 9.10
N SER A 31 14.73 6.80 9.54
CA SER A 31 14.39 6.61 10.96
C SER A 31 15.32 5.63 11.70
N GLY A 32 16.37 5.12 11.05
CA GLY A 32 17.41 4.28 11.69
C GLY A 32 17.11 2.78 11.71
N TYR A 33 16.07 2.31 11.02
CA TYR A 33 15.75 0.88 10.96
C TYR A 33 16.54 0.13 9.86
N ASP A 34 16.82 -1.14 10.08
CA ASP A 34 17.20 -2.07 9.00
C ASP A 34 15.95 -2.34 8.15
N VAL A 35 16.05 -2.13 6.84
CA VAL A 35 14.92 -2.23 5.90
C VAL A 35 15.22 -3.28 4.84
N LYS A 36 14.25 -4.14 4.56
CA LYS A 36 14.30 -5.09 3.44
C LYS A 36 13.00 -5.00 2.65
N LYS A 37 13.15 -4.89 1.33
CA LYS A 37 12.06 -4.83 0.38
C LYS A 37 12.17 -6.01 -0.58
N SER A 38 11.06 -6.71 -0.82
CA SER A 38 10.91 -7.69 -1.90
C SER A 38 9.74 -7.27 -2.78
N GLU A 39 9.87 -7.45 -4.08
CA GLU A 39 8.87 -7.04 -5.05
C GLU A 39 8.67 -8.14 -6.09
N VAL A 40 7.41 -8.45 -6.38
CA VAL A 40 7.03 -9.41 -7.41
C VAL A 40 6.04 -8.72 -8.35
N HIS A 41 6.40 -8.68 -9.63
CA HIS A 41 5.52 -8.19 -10.69
C HIS A 41 4.90 -9.37 -11.41
N GLY A 42 3.58 -9.33 -11.64
CA GLY A 42 2.95 -10.24 -12.60
C GLY A 42 3.57 -10.07 -14.00
N LEU A 43 3.68 -11.16 -14.75
CA LEU A 43 4.24 -11.17 -16.12
C LEU A 43 3.43 -10.35 -17.14
N ALA A 44 2.26 -9.83 -16.75
CA ALA A 44 1.39 -9.04 -17.60
C ALA A 44 1.85 -7.57 -17.66
N GLN A 45 2.11 -7.05 -18.87
CA GLN A 45 2.56 -5.67 -19.09
C GLN A 45 1.55 -4.59 -18.64
N ARG A 46 0.26 -4.91 -18.52
CA ARG A 46 -0.81 -4.05 -17.98
C ARG A 46 -1.86 -4.92 -17.28
N GLY A 47 -2.43 -4.43 -16.17
CA GLY A 47 -3.46 -5.17 -15.44
C GLY A 47 -2.96 -6.34 -14.60
N GLY A 48 -1.63 -6.57 -14.56
CA GLY A 48 -1.03 -7.58 -13.71
C GLY A 48 -1.06 -7.17 -12.23
N SER A 49 -1.30 -8.16 -11.38
CA SER A 49 -1.13 -8.05 -9.93
C SER A 49 0.34 -7.74 -9.60
N VAL A 50 0.55 -6.83 -8.67
CA VAL A 50 1.84 -6.37 -8.17
C VAL A 50 1.79 -6.44 -6.65
N ILE A 51 2.78 -7.11 -6.08
CA ILE A 51 2.93 -7.24 -4.64
C ILE A 51 4.34 -6.81 -4.23
N THR A 52 4.41 -5.89 -3.27
CA THR A 52 5.65 -5.45 -2.64
C THR A 52 5.55 -5.71 -1.14
N GLN A 53 6.61 -6.26 -0.57
CA GLN A 53 6.73 -6.58 0.85
C GLN A 53 7.84 -5.72 1.42
N VAL A 54 7.51 -4.89 2.42
CA VAL A 54 8.47 -4.04 3.12
C VAL A 54 8.53 -4.49 4.57
N ARG A 55 9.74 -4.78 5.04
CA ARG A 55 10.01 -5.22 6.41
C ARG A 55 11.05 -4.30 7.03
N PHE A 56 10.78 -3.79 8.22
CA PHE A 56 11.73 -2.94 8.92
C PHE A 56 11.69 -3.12 10.45
N GLY A 57 12.81 -2.86 11.10
CA GLY A 57 12.99 -2.89 12.56
C GLY A 57 14.48 -2.89 12.91
N GLY A 58 14.85 -3.28 14.13
CA GLY A 58 16.27 -3.22 14.56
C GLY A 58 17.21 -4.10 13.72
N LYS A 59 16.76 -5.31 13.35
CA LYS A 59 17.49 -6.19 12.41
C LYS A 59 16.54 -7.11 11.65
N VAL A 60 16.55 -7.02 10.33
CA VAL A 60 15.72 -7.86 9.45
C VAL A 60 16.62 -8.90 8.78
N HIS A 61 16.24 -10.18 8.80
CA HIS A 61 17.09 -11.24 8.20
C HIS A 61 16.61 -11.71 6.83
N SER A 62 15.36 -11.46 6.48
CA SER A 62 14.76 -11.90 5.20
C SER A 62 13.86 -10.80 4.65
N PRO A 63 13.80 -10.62 3.32
CA PRO A 63 12.92 -9.63 2.71
C PRO A 63 11.47 -10.12 2.59
N LEU A 64 11.20 -11.42 2.83
CA LEU A 64 9.85 -12.00 2.70
C LEU A 64 9.11 -12.03 4.04
N ILE A 65 7.85 -11.63 3.99
CA ILE A 65 6.87 -11.71 5.08
C ILE A 65 6.33 -13.14 5.14
N PRO A 66 6.44 -13.83 6.29
CA PRO A 66 5.81 -15.14 6.44
C PRO A 66 4.28 -15.05 6.37
N ALA A 67 3.61 -16.12 5.94
CA ALA A 67 2.15 -16.17 5.93
C ALA A 67 1.57 -15.89 7.32
N GLY A 68 0.48 -15.14 7.38
CA GLY A 68 -0.17 -14.72 8.62
C GLY A 68 0.64 -13.74 9.49
N ARG A 69 1.62 -13.02 8.93
CA ARG A 69 2.52 -12.12 9.68
C ARG A 69 2.58 -10.68 9.18
N ALA A 70 1.86 -10.32 8.12
CA ALA A 70 1.78 -8.92 7.70
C ALA A 70 0.97 -8.12 8.74
N ASP A 71 1.56 -7.05 9.27
CA ASP A 71 0.94 -6.18 10.27
C ASP A 71 0.03 -5.14 9.59
N TYR A 72 0.45 -4.66 8.42
CA TYR A 72 -0.30 -3.70 7.61
C TYR A 72 -0.41 -4.17 6.16
N MET A 73 -1.53 -3.88 5.52
CA MET A 73 -1.68 -3.95 4.07
C MET A 73 -2.14 -2.59 3.52
N LEU A 74 -1.43 -2.09 2.51
CA LEU A 74 -1.92 -1.06 1.61
C LEU A 74 -2.35 -1.73 0.30
N ALA A 75 -3.66 -1.89 0.13
CA ALA A 75 -4.24 -2.41 -1.08
C ALA A 75 -4.77 -1.26 -1.96
N PHE A 76 -4.39 -1.25 -3.22
CA PHE A 76 -4.75 -0.20 -4.16
C PHE A 76 -5.99 -0.53 -4.97
N GLU A 77 -6.50 -1.76 -4.83
CA GLU A 77 -7.61 -2.33 -5.57
C GLU A 77 -8.31 -3.37 -4.67
N LEU A 78 -9.65 -3.46 -4.71
CA LEU A 78 -10.42 -4.26 -3.74
C LEU A 78 -10.16 -5.77 -3.84
N VAL A 79 -10.03 -6.33 -5.05
CA VAL A 79 -9.71 -7.74 -5.27
C VAL A 79 -8.28 -8.06 -4.86
N GLU A 80 -7.35 -7.13 -5.01
CA GLU A 80 -5.97 -7.33 -4.55
C GLU A 80 -5.86 -7.42 -3.02
N ALA A 81 -6.71 -6.70 -2.28
CA ALA A 81 -6.82 -6.88 -0.82
C ALA A 81 -7.26 -8.32 -0.48
N ALA A 82 -8.29 -8.82 -1.17
CA ALA A 82 -8.80 -10.17 -0.97
C ALA A 82 -7.79 -11.25 -1.36
N ARG A 83 -7.08 -11.05 -2.49
CA ARG A 83 -6.09 -11.99 -3.04
C ARG A 83 -4.98 -12.32 -2.05
N TYR A 84 -4.55 -11.34 -1.25
CA TYR A 84 -3.41 -11.47 -0.35
C TYR A 84 -3.78 -11.45 1.13
N ALA A 85 -5.07 -11.56 1.48
CA ALA A 85 -5.54 -11.57 2.85
C ALA A 85 -4.91 -12.71 3.70
N ASN A 86 -4.52 -13.82 3.07
CA ASN A 86 -3.85 -14.95 3.74
C ASN A 86 -2.46 -14.60 4.32
N LEU A 87 -1.84 -13.49 3.88
CA LEU A 87 -0.58 -13.02 4.44
C LEU A 87 -0.79 -12.17 5.70
N MET A 88 -2.00 -11.65 5.92
CA MET A 88 -2.31 -10.81 7.07
C MET A 88 -2.41 -11.61 8.35
N ARG A 89 -1.91 -11.02 9.43
CA ARG A 89 -2.18 -11.51 10.77
C ARG A 89 -3.61 -11.16 11.20
N ALA A 90 -4.16 -11.94 12.12
CA ALA A 90 -5.56 -11.80 12.57
C ALA A 90 -5.89 -10.43 13.20
N ASP A 91 -4.92 -9.78 13.84
CA ASP A 91 -5.02 -8.44 14.44
C ASP A 91 -4.43 -7.34 13.54
N GLY A 92 -4.20 -7.63 12.26
CA GLY A 92 -3.60 -6.69 11.31
C GLY A 92 -4.57 -5.63 10.82
N THR A 93 -4.03 -4.59 10.20
CA THR A 93 -4.81 -3.52 9.56
C THR A 93 -4.67 -3.57 8.04
N VAL A 94 -5.80 -3.59 7.33
CA VAL A 94 -5.88 -3.47 5.88
C VAL A 94 -6.48 -2.10 5.54
N LEU A 95 -5.71 -1.28 4.83
CA LEU A 95 -6.15 -0.03 4.23
C LEU A 95 -6.29 -0.26 2.73
N VAL A 96 -7.50 -0.11 2.21
CA VAL A 96 -7.81 -0.41 0.81
C VAL A 96 -8.40 0.79 0.08
N ASN A 97 -7.84 1.11 -1.08
CA ASN A 97 -8.40 2.14 -1.95
C ASN A 97 -9.70 1.64 -2.58
N ASP A 98 -10.74 2.48 -2.61
CA ASP A 98 -12.02 2.18 -3.26
C ASP A 98 -11.90 2.24 -4.79
N GLN A 99 -11.17 1.27 -5.34
CA GLN A 99 -10.93 1.16 -6.77
C GLN A 99 -11.22 -0.26 -7.24
N ARG A 100 -12.00 -0.33 -8.34
CA ARG A 100 -12.32 -1.57 -9.04
C ARG A 100 -11.64 -1.56 -10.39
N ILE A 101 -10.69 -2.48 -10.60
CA ILE A 101 -10.02 -2.67 -11.88
C ILE A 101 -10.33 -4.09 -12.38
N PRO A 102 -11.17 -4.23 -13.42
CA PRO A 102 -11.44 -5.53 -14.02
C PRO A 102 -10.15 -6.21 -14.51
N SER A 103 -9.96 -7.47 -14.11
CA SER A 103 -8.90 -8.34 -14.65
C SER A 103 -9.18 -8.69 -16.11
N SER A 104 -8.20 -9.30 -16.79
CA SER A 104 -8.38 -9.82 -18.15
C SER A 104 -9.52 -10.85 -18.25
N THR A 105 -9.68 -11.71 -17.25
CA THR A 105 -10.76 -12.71 -17.19
C THR A 105 -12.14 -12.06 -17.06
N ILE A 106 -12.24 -10.99 -16.26
CA ILE A 106 -13.49 -10.22 -16.11
C ILE A 106 -13.81 -9.44 -17.40
N LEU A 107 -12.81 -8.80 -18.02
CA LEU A 107 -12.99 -8.11 -19.30
C LEU A 107 -13.40 -9.07 -20.43
N ALA A 108 -12.88 -10.30 -20.41
CA ALA A 108 -13.26 -11.37 -21.33
C ALA A 108 -14.62 -12.02 -21.00
N ARG A 109 -15.32 -11.55 -19.95
CA ARG A 109 -16.60 -12.11 -19.45
C ARG A 109 -16.53 -13.59 -19.06
N GLN A 110 -15.34 -14.08 -18.72
CA GLN A 110 -15.13 -15.43 -18.20
C GLN A 110 -15.44 -15.49 -16.70
N GLU A 111 -15.29 -14.36 -16.01
CA GLU A 111 -15.57 -14.17 -14.60
C GLU A 111 -16.32 -12.86 -14.38
N SER A 112 -16.96 -12.70 -13.23
CA SER A 112 -17.57 -11.45 -12.80
C SER A 112 -16.76 -10.83 -11.66
N TYR A 113 -16.71 -9.49 -11.64
CA TYR A 113 -16.11 -8.80 -10.50
C TYR A 113 -16.95 -9.10 -9.24
N PRO A 114 -16.35 -9.52 -8.10
CA PRO A 114 -17.11 -9.88 -6.90
C PRO A 114 -17.93 -8.69 -6.36
N ASN A 115 -19.14 -8.97 -5.86
CA ASN A 115 -20.02 -7.95 -5.31
C ASN A 115 -19.37 -7.25 -4.09
N ASP A 116 -18.94 -8.05 -3.11
CA ASP A 116 -18.16 -7.60 -1.95
C ASP A 116 -16.84 -8.39 -1.84
N PRO A 117 -15.76 -7.94 -2.51
CA PRO A 117 -14.46 -8.59 -2.44
C PRO A 117 -13.88 -8.63 -1.01
N LEU A 118 -14.30 -7.72 -0.14
CA LEU A 118 -13.68 -7.51 1.17
C LEU A 118 -14.35 -8.30 2.30
N ALA A 119 -15.45 -9.02 2.05
CA ALA A 119 -16.17 -9.75 3.10
C ALA A 119 -15.24 -10.64 3.93
N GLY A 120 -14.50 -11.54 3.27
CA GLY A 120 -13.54 -12.41 3.95
C GLY A 120 -12.32 -11.68 4.54
N VAL A 121 -11.97 -10.50 4.00
CA VAL A 121 -10.89 -9.67 4.56
C VAL A 121 -11.32 -9.12 5.91
N ARG A 122 -12.53 -8.57 6.01
CA ARG A 122 -13.07 -8.00 7.27
C ARG A 122 -13.21 -9.04 8.38
N GLU A 123 -13.47 -10.30 8.02
CA GLU A 123 -13.54 -11.41 8.97
C GLU A 123 -12.15 -11.88 9.44
N ALA A 124 -11.13 -11.73 8.59
CA ALA A 124 -9.79 -12.27 8.83
C ALA A 124 -8.83 -11.32 9.55
N VAL A 125 -9.16 -10.02 9.66
CA VAL A 125 -8.24 -8.99 10.19
C VAL A 125 -8.91 -8.11 11.25
N GLY A 126 -8.10 -7.42 12.06
CA GLY A 126 -8.59 -6.56 13.15
C GLY A 126 -9.21 -5.25 12.66
N GLU A 127 -8.68 -4.68 11.57
CA GLU A 127 -9.22 -3.48 10.94
C GLU A 127 -9.16 -3.60 9.42
N CYS A 128 -10.28 -3.36 8.74
CA CYS A 128 -10.32 -3.22 7.28
C CYS A 128 -11.02 -1.91 6.94
N LYS A 129 -10.25 -0.92 6.48
CA LYS A 129 -10.71 0.43 6.18
C LYS A 129 -10.63 0.72 4.69
N VAL A 130 -11.77 1.06 4.10
CA VAL A 130 -11.87 1.53 2.72
C VAL A 130 -11.62 3.04 2.68
N ILE A 131 -10.79 3.50 1.75
CA ILE A 131 -10.39 4.90 1.57
C ILE A 131 -10.67 5.30 0.12
N PRO A 132 -11.40 6.41 -0.14
CA PRO A 132 -11.69 6.88 -1.50
C PRO A 132 -10.48 7.63 -2.10
N ALA A 133 -9.28 7.07 -2.03
CA ALA A 133 -8.04 7.75 -2.42
C ALA A 133 -8.00 8.09 -3.91
N ALA A 134 -8.62 7.28 -4.77
CA ALA A 134 -8.79 7.60 -6.18
C ALA A 134 -9.65 8.86 -6.40
N GLU A 135 -10.76 9.01 -5.67
CA GLU A 135 -11.63 10.18 -5.74
C GLU A 135 -10.91 11.43 -5.20
N GLU A 136 -10.25 11.31 -4.06
CA GLU A 136 -9.46 12.40 -3.47
C GLU A 136 -8.32 12.87 -4.39
N ALA A 137 -7.65 11.93 -5.06
CA ALA A 137 -6.62 12.27 -6.05
C ALA A 137 -7.19 13.05 -7.25
N LEU A 138 -8.42 12.75 -7.67
CA LEU A 138 -9.11 13.51 -8.71
C LEU A 138 -9.44 14.93 -8.25
N LYS A 139 -9.87 15.12 -6.99
CA LYS A 139 -10.11 16.46 -6.41
C LYS A 139 -8.83 17.29 -6.36
N LEU A 140 -7.67 16.66 -6.14
CA LEU A 140 -6.35 17.29 -6.21
C LEU A 140 -5.86 17.56 -7.65
N GLY A 141 -6.62 17.15 -8.68
CA GLY A 141 -6.29 17.38 -10.08
C GLY A 141 -5.26 16.43 -10.68
N ASN A 142 -4.86 15.37 -9.95
CA ASN A 142 -3.92 14.37 -10.47
C ASN A 142 -4.20 12.97 -9.90
N PRO A 143 -4.78 12.04 -10.68
CA PRO A 143 -5.09 10.70 -10.18
C PRO A 143 -3.86 9.89 -9.77
N ARG A 144 -2.64 10.30 -10.17
CA ARG A 144 -1.40 9.60 -9.83
C ARG A 144 -0.95 9.77 -8.38
N VAL A 145 -1.61 10.63 -7.58
CA VAL A 145 -1.24 10.83 -6.16
C VAL A 145 -2.10 10.01 -5.19
N ALA A 146 -3.02 9.18 -5.70
CA ALA A 146 -3.80 8.25 -4.88
C ALA A 146 -2.91 7.35 -4.01
N ASN A 147 -1.72 7.00 -4.51
CA ASN A 147 -0.75 6.22 -3.77
C ASN A 147 -0.14 6.91 -2.56
N VAL A 148 0.06 8.23 -2.66
CA VAL A 148 0.58 9.02 -1.55
C VAL A 148 -0.52 9.33 -0.53
N ILE A 149 -1.78 9.45 -0.96
CA ILE A 149 -2.94 9.50 -0.04
C ILE A 149 -3.01 8.21 0.79
N MET A 150 -2.94 7.05 0.13
CA MET A 150 -2.93 5.75 0.82
C MET A 150 -1.74 5.64 1.78
N LEU A 151 -0.56 6.13 1.40
CA LEU A 151 0.63 6.16 2.27
C LEU A 151 0.43 7.06 3.50
N GLY A 152 -0.20 8.22 3.34
CA GLY A 152 -0.55 9.10 4.46
C GLY A 152 -1.47 8.42 5.47
N ALA A 153 -2.46 7.66 4.99
CA ALA A 153 -3.34 6.91 5.89
C ALA A 153 -2.61 5.82 6.69
N LEU A 154 -1.57 5.20 6.12
CA LEU A 154 -0.72 4.26 6.83
C LEU A 154 0.17 4.94 7.89
N ALA A 155 0.69 6.13 7.59
CA ALA A 155 1.64 6.84 8.45
C ALA A 155 1.14 7.01 9.90
N LYS A 156 -0.17 7.21 10.08
CA LYS A 156 -0.82 7.33 11.40
C LYS A 156 -0.84 6.06 12.26
N ARG A 157 -0.67 4.90 11.63
CA ARG A 157 -0.79 3.59 12.29
C ARG A 157 0.58 2.94 12.49
N ILE A 158 1.52 3.24 11.61
CA ILE A 158 2.75 2.47 11.46
C ILE A 158 3.87 2.82 12.46
N GLY A 159 3.70 3.92 13.22
CA GLY A 159 4.66 4.32 14.27
C GLY A 159 5.97 4.92 13.74
N LEU A 160 5.96 5.41 12.50
CA LEU A 160 7.04 6.23 11.93
C LEU A 160 6.63 7.71 12.00
N ALA A 161 7.60 8.61 12.17
CA ALA A 161 7.34 10.04 12.19
C ALA A 161 6.81 10.52 10.83
N GLU A 162 5.77 11.37 10.82
CA GLU A 162 5.23 11.95 9.60
C GLU A 162 6.29 12.71 8.79
N ASP A 163 7.21 13.39 9.48
CA ASP A 163 8.30 14.13 8.84
C ASP A 163 9.23 13.22 8.04
N ALA A 164 9.46 11.98 8.47
CA ALA A 164 10.26 11.03 7.70
C ALA A 164 9.63 10.69 6.34
N PHE A 165 8.30 10.64 6.26
CA PHE A 165 7.59 10.49 4.98
C PHE A 165 7.65 11.76 4.15
N ARG A 166 7.51 12.95 4.77
CA ARG A 166 7.61 14.22 4.06
C ARG A 166 9.00 14.42 3.46
N GLU A 167 10.05 14.06 4.18
CA GLU A 167 11.43 14.03 3.70
C GLU A 167 11.58 13.04 2.54
N ALA A 168 11.10 11.80 2.69
CA ALA A 168 11.10 10.82 1.60
C ALA A 168 10.42 11.35 0.34
N ILE A 169 9.28 12.05 0.48
CA ILE A 169 8.57 12.68 -0.64
C ILE A 169 9.46 13.75 -1.29
N ARG A 170 10.11 14.62 -0.51
CA ARG A 170 10.98 15.68 -1.05
C ARG A 170 12.21 15.11 -1.77
N GLU A 171 12.77 14.01 -1.30
CA GLU A 171 13.97 13.39 -1.87
C GLU A 171 13.68 12.54 -3.11
N LEU A 172 12.62 11.72 -3.08
CA LEU A 172 12.38 10.71 -4.12
C LEU A 172 11.39 11.16 -5.20
N VAL A 173 10.51 12.11 -4.91
CA VAL A 173 9.56 12.63 -5.90
C VAL A 173 10.22 13.73 -6.73
N LYS A 174 9.98 13.72 -8.05
CA LYS A 174 10.50 14.77 -8.95
C LYS A 174 10.10 16.16 -8.44
N PRO A 175 10.99 17.16 -8.43
CA PRO A 175 10.75 18.47 -7.80
C PRO A 175 9.40 19.12 -8.14
N ARG A 176 9.00 19.08 -9.42
CA ARG A 176 7.73 19.66 -9.90
C ARG A 176 6.45 19.01 -9.32
N PHE A 177 6.57 17.83 -8.70
CA PHE A 177 5.43 17.08 -8.13
C PHE A 177 5.47 17.02 -6.60
N VAL A 178 6.52 17.52 -5.94
CA VAL A 178 6.71 17.43 -4.48
C VAL A 178 5.53 18.06 -3.74
N GLU A 179 5.22 19.32 -4.03
CA GLU A 179 4.13 20.05 -3.36
C GLU A 179 2.77 19.34 -3.46
N LEU A 180 2.47 18.78 -4.63
CA LEU A 180 1.22 18.05 -4.83
C LEU A 180 1.19 16.74 -4.03
N ASN A 181 2.32 16.03 -3.96
CA ASN A 181 2.42 14.79 -3.18
C ASN A 181 2.39 15.07 -1.67
N LEU A 182 2.95 16.19 -1.19
CA LEU A 182 2.82 16.59 0.20
C LEU A 182 1.34 16.87 0.56
N LYS A 183 0.60 17.60 -0.28
CA LYS A 183 -0.84 17.80 -0.10
C LYS A 183 -1.62 16.48 -0.12
N ALA A 184 -1.26 15.57 -1.03
CA ALA A 184 -1.86 14.24 -1.12
C ALA A 184 -1.60 13.42 0.16
N PHE A 185 -0.38 13.49 0.70
CA PHE A 185 -0.03 12.86 1.97
C PHE A 185 -0.87 13.41 3.11
N ASP A 186 -1.05 14.74 3.17
CA ASP A 186 -1.89 15.41 4.19
C ASP A 186 -3.36 14.98 4.13
N VAL A 187 -3.92 14.82 2.92
CA VAL A 187 -5.26 14.25 2.74
C VAL A 187 -5.32 12.82 3.29
N GLY A 188 -4.27 12.03 3.06
CA GLY A 188 -4.12 10.69 3.62
C GLY A 188 -4.13 10.65 5.15
N LEU A 189 -3.48 11.61 5.81
CA LEU A 189 -3.51 11.75 7.27
C LEU A 189 -4.92 12.02 7.84
N GLY A 190 -5.87 12.44 7.00
CA GLY A 190 -7.28 12.56 7.38
C GLY A 190 -7.98 11.21 7.65
N TYR A 191 -7.40 10.10 7.21
CA TYR A 191 -7.95 8.73 7.33
C TYR A 191 -7.26 7.90 8.43
#